data_AF-A0A7S3J1G7-F1
#
_entry.id   AF-A0A7S3J1G7-F1
#
_cell.length_a   1.000
_cell.length_b   1.000
_cell.length_c   1.000
_cell.angle_alpha   90.00
_cell.angle_beta   90.00
_cell.angle_gamma   90.00
#
_symmetry.space_group_name_H-M   'P 1'
#
loop_
_entity.id
_entity.type
_entity.pdbx_description
1 polymer ?
#
loop_
_entity_poly.entity_id
_entity_poly.type
_entity_poly.pdbx_seq_one_letter_code
_entity_poly.pdbx_strand_id
1 'polypeptide(L)'
;IIHVYSPSSFEAEVISPIHCINRPEEGSILKLCNYKYDFGRDNAFIYATQRGNIYIHDLRVKLDVASHELGLKFGIPSAMSTANINSTHKLVVGTQGGFIHLYDVRY
;
A
#
# COMPACT_ATOMS: atom_id res chain seq x y z
N ILE A 1 12.26 -1.00 10.94
CA ILE A 1 13.74 -0.99 11.09
C ILE A 1 14.30 -1.29 9.72
N ILE A 2 15.11 -0.40 9.15
CA ILE A 2 15.90 -0.67 7.95
C ILE A 2 17.14 -1.39 8.44
N HIS A 3 17.37 -2.62 7.98
CA HIS A 3 18.64 -3.29 8.16
C HIS A 3 19.43 -3.21 6.85
N VAL A 4 20.52 -2.45 6.87
CA VAL A 4 21.53 -2.44 5.82
C VAL A 4 22.57 -3.49 6.21
N TYR A 5 22.78 -4.50 5.36
CA TYR A 5 23.85 -5.48 5.50
C TYR A 5 24.66 -5.58 4.21
N SER A 6 25.98 -5.57 4.36
CA SER A 6 27.00 -5.99 3.40
C SER A 6 28.29 -6.23 4.21
N PRO A 7 29.23 -7.15 3.87
CA PRO A 7 29.44 -7.82 2.58
C PRO A 7 29.71 -9.34 2.72
N SER A 8 29.90 -10.03 1.59
CA SER A 8 30.36 -11.43 1.43
C SER A 8 29.36 -12.57 1.74
N SER A 9 28.69 -12.99 0.66
CA SER A 9 28.16 -14.34 0.40
C SER A 9 27.06 -14.90 1.30
N PHE A 10 26.03 -14.10 1.55
CA PHE A 10 24.68 -14.65 1.68
C PHE A 10 23.78 -13.83 0.76
N GLU A 11 23.50 -14.36 -0.44
CA GLU A 11 22.43 -13.84 -1.29
C GLU A 11 21.11 -14.22 -0.64
N ALA A 12 20.76 -13.51 0.45
CA ALA A 12 19.36 -13.32 0.75
C ALA A 12 18.83 -12.53 -0.44
N GLU A 13 18.23 -13.23 -1.40
CA GLU A 13 17.49 -12.62 -2.48
C GLU A 13 16.46 -11.70 -1.80
N VAL A 14 16.74 -10.40 -1.83
CA VAL A 14 15.81 -9.39 -1.34
C VAL A 14 14.68 -9.38 -2.35
N ILE A 15 13.75 -10.32 -2.18
CA ILE A 15 12.48 -10.31 -2.89
C ILE A 15 11.74 -9.13 -2.30
N SER A 16 11.97 -7.95 -2.88
CA SER A 16 11.08 -6.82 -2.65
C SER A 16 9.68 -7.32 -2.98
N PRO A 17 8.73 -7.31 -2.04
CA PRO A 17 7.37 -7.80 -2.30
C PRO A 17 6.70 -7.07 -3.47
N ILE A 18 7.23 -5.91 -3.85
CA ILE A 18 6.85 -5.12 -5.01
C ILE A 18 7.09 -5.87 -6.33
N HIS A 19 8.12 -6.71 -6.44
CA HIS A 19 8.35 -7.52 -7.65
C HIS A 19 7.28 -8.59 -7.88
N CYS A 20 6.47 -8.92 -6.85
CA CYS A 20 5.39 -9.88 -6.97
C CYS A 20 4.07 -9.27 -7.49
N ILE A 21 3.95 -7.93 -7.55
CA ILE A 21 2.72 -7.27 -8.01
C ILE A 21 2.97 -6.73 -9.42
N ASN A 22 2.42 -7.43 -10.42
CA ASN A 22 2.41 -6.98 -11.80
C ASN A 22 0.99 -6.58 -12.21
N ARG A 23 0.76 -5.29 -12.44
CA ARG A 23 -0.53 -4.71 -12.87
C ARG A 23 -0.32 -3.74 -14.03
N PRO A 24 -0.02 -4.25 -15.24
CA PRO A 24 0.27 -3.41 -16.40
C PRO A 24 -0.91 -2.49 -16.77
N GLU A 25 -2.14 -2.91 -16.48
CA GLU A 25 -3.37 -2.13 -16.70
C GLU A 25 -3.47 -0.91 -15.77
N GLU A 26 -2.81 -0.94 -14.62
CA GLU A 26 -2.85 0.10 -13.59
C GLU A 26 -1.65 1.08 -13.64
N GLY A 27 -0.59 0.68 -14.34
CA GLY A 27 0.69 1.35 -14.32
C GLY A 27 1.50 1.05 -13.05
N SER A 28 2.57 1.81 -12.82
CA SER A 28 3.47 1.57 -11.69
C SER A 28 2.80 1.87 -10.33
N ILE A 29 3.28 1.21 -9.29
CA ILE A 29 2.94 1.56 -7.91
C ILE A 29 3.62 2.88 -7.56
N LEU A 30 2.84 3.86 -7.11
CA LEU A 30 3.33 5.20 -6.78
C LEU A 30 3.59 5.38 -5.29
N LYS A 31 2.74 4.78 -4.46
CA LYS A 31 2.74 4.94 -3.01
C LYS A 31 2.37 3.62 -2.36
N LEU A 32 2.96 3.38 -1.19
CA LEU A 32 2.77 2.18 -0.41
C LEU A 32 2.88 2.53 1.07
N CYS A 33 2.03 1.95 1.90
CA CYS A 33 2.14 2.01 3.34
C CYS A 33 1.82 0.65 3.96
N ASN A 34 2.43 0.36 5.11
CA ASN A 34 2.15 -0.86 5.84
C ASN A 34 0.76 -0.80 6.45
N TYR A 35 0.03 -1.91 6.38
CA TYR A 35 -1.26 -2.07 7.05
C TYR A 35 -1.16 -3.19 8.07
N LYS A 36 -1.58 -2.88 9.29
CA LYS A 36 -1.67 -3.81 10.39
C LYS A 36 -3.13 -4.18 10.54
N TYR A 37 -3.46 -5.45 10.39
CA TYR A 37 -4.79 -5.92 10.80
C TYR A 37 -4.94 -5.70 12.31
N ASP A 38 -6.18 -5.52 12.78
CA ASP A 38 -6.48 -5.33 14.20
C ASP A 38 -5.98 -6.50 15.09
N PHE A 39 -5.72 -7.66 14.50
CA PHE A 39 -5.09 -8.83 15.17
C PHE A 39 -3.56 -8.73 15.34
N GLY A 40 -2.97 -7.56 15.10
CA GLY A 40 -1.58 -7.26 15.47
C GLY A 40 -0.51 -7.89 14.58
N ARG A 41 -0.84 -8.31 13.36
CA ARG A 41 0.16 -8.82 12.40
C ARG A 41 0.29 -7.91 11.18
N ASP A 42 1.53 -7.48 10.89
CA ASP A 42 1.92 -6.66 9.74
C ASP A 42 2.03 -7.52 8.47
N ASN A 43 0.91 -8.09 8.05
CA ASN A 43 0.87 -9.05 6.94
C ASN A 43 0.27 -8.46 5.66
N ALA A 44 0.00 -7.15 5.63
CA ALA A 44 -0.50 -6.51 4.44
C ALA A 44 0.13 -5.14 4.23
N PHE A 45 0.08 -4.69 2.98
CA PHE A 45 0.38 -3.32 2.61
C PHE A 45 -0.73 -2.78 1.74
N ILE A 46 -0.96 -1.48 1.88
CA ILE A 46 -1.87 -0.75 1.01
C ILE A 46 -1.00 0.00 0.02
N TYR A 47 -1.32 -0.10 -1.26
CA TYR A 47 -0.60 0.61 -2.30
C TYR A 47 -1.55 1.30 -3.27
N ALA A 48 -1.05 2.37 -3.90
CA ALA A 48 -1.76 3.10 -4.92
C ALA A 48 -1.01 3.07 -6.25
N THR A 49 -1.76 3.01 -7.35
CA THR A 49 -1.24 2.90 -8.72
C THR A 49 -1.23 4.25 -9.43
N GLN A 50 -0.58 4.30 -10.60
CA GLN A 50 -0.57 5.49 -11.47
C GLN A 50 -1.96 5.91 -11.94
N ARG A 51 -2.90 4.97 -12.07
CA ARG A 51 -4.31 5.29 -12.37
C ARG A 51 -5.11 5.79 -11.16
N GLY A 52 -4.50 5.84 -9.99
CA GLY A 52 -5.11 6.31 -8.76
C GLY A 52 -5.90 5.26 -8.00
N ASN A 53 -5.90 4.00 -8.44
CA ASN A 53 -6.59 2.92 -7.73
C ASN A 53 -5.77 2.47 -6.52
N ILE A 54 -6.47 2.02 -5.50
CA ILE A 54 -5.90 1.59 -4.22
C ILE A 54 -6.17 0.11 -4.02
N TYR A 55 -5.19 -0.61 -3.50
CA TYR A 55 -5.26 -2.04 -3.26
C TYR A 55 -4.73 -2.37 -1.88
N ILE A 56 -5.27 -3.45 -1.29
CA ILE A 56 -4.74 -4.08 -0.08
C ILE A 56 -4.16 -5.42 -0.48
N HIS A 57 -2.85 -5.57 -0.37
CA HIS A 57 -2.14 -6.81 -0.67
C HIS A 57 -1.83 -7.57 0.61
N ASP A 58 -2.27 -8.82 0.72
CA ASP A 58 -1.94 -9.69 1.84
C ASP A 58 -0.74 -10.58 1.48
N LEU A 59 0.36 -10.41 2.22
CA LEU A 59 1.63 -11.10 2.03
C LEU A 59 1.55 -12.62 2.29
N ARG A 60 0.55 -13.08 3.06
CA ARG A 60 0.40 -14.51 3.38
C ARG A 60 -0.11 -15.30 2.19
N VAL A 61 -1.13 -14.74 1.54
CA VAL A 61 -1.78 -15.33 0.37
C VAL A 61 -1.18 -14.82 -0.93
N LYS A 62 -0.32 -13.80 -0.89
CA LYS A 62 0.38 -13.18 -2.02
C LYS A 62 -0.60 -12.65 -3.09
N LEU A 63 -1.72 -12.10 -2.64
CA LEU A 63 -2.83 -11.66 -3.48
C LEU A 63 -3.44 -10.37 -2.93
N ASP A 64 -4.08 -9.61 -3.80
CA ASP A 64 -4.87 -8.46 -3.41
C ASP A 64 -6.21 -8.93 -2.85
N VAL A 65 -6.47 -8.58 -1.59
CA VAL A 65 -7.68 -8.99 -0.86
C VAL A 65 -8.78 -7.94 -0.91
N ALA A 66 -8.44 -6.71 -1.30
CA ALA A 66 -9.39 -5.62 -1.53
C ALA A 66 -8.83 -4.60 -2.52
N SER A 67 -9.73 -3.90 -3.21
CA SER A 67 -9.40 -2.77 -4.07
C SER A 67 -10.46 -1.67 -3.97
N HIS A 68 -10.06 -0.44 -4.31
CA HIS A 68 -10.96 0.70 -4.43
C HIS A 68 -10.56 1.55 -5.64
N GLU A 69 -11.54 1.80 -6.50
CA GLU A 69 -11.36 2.65 -7.67
C GLU A 69 -11.59 4.11 -7.31
N LEU A 70 -10.50 4.86 -7.22
CA LEU A 70 -10.50 6.31 -7.06
C LEU A 70 -10.54 6.99 -8.44
N GLY A 71 -9.85 6.37 -9.40
CA GLY A 71 -9.51 6.96 -10.69
C GLY A 71 -8.69 8.25 -10.54
N LEU A 72 -8.29 8.83 -11.68
CA LEU A 72 -7.57 10.10 -11.72
C LEU A 72 -8.45 11.32 -11.40
N LYS A 73 -9.77 11.13 -11.22
CA LYS A 73 -10.75 12.20 -11.05
C LYS A 73 -10.42 13.13 -9.87
N PHE A 74 -9.75 12.62 -8.85
CA PHE A 74 -9.41 13.35 -7.63
C PHE A 74 -7.91 13.62 -7.49
N GLY A 75 -7.15 13.40 -8.56
CA GLY A 75 -5.71 13.59 -8.63
C GLY A 75 -4.91 12.33 -8.26
N ILE A 76 -3.64 12.34 -8.65
CA ILE A 76 -2.72 11.23 -8.42
C ILE A 76 -2.37 11.14 -6.93
N PRO A 77 -2.50 9.98 -6.27
CA PRO A 77 -2.06 9.79 -4.89
C PRO A 77 -0.58 10.16 -4.69
N SER A 78 -0.32 11.10 -3.79
CA SER A 78 1.02 11.64 -3.50
C SER A 78 1.54 11.25 -2.11
N ALA A 79 0.63 10.97 -1.18
CA ALA A 79 0.93 10.54 0.18
C ALA A 79 -0.17 9.59 0.70
N MET A 80 0.24 8.60 1.50
CA MET A 80 -0.68 7.64 2.11
C MET A 80 -0.23 7.31 3.54
N SER A 81 -1.18 7.23 4.46
CA SER A 81 -0.94 6.74 5.82
C SER A 81 -2.19 6.07 6.36
N THR A 82 -2.00 5.09 7.23
CA THR A 82 -3.07 4.56 8.05
C THR A 82 -3.15 5.37 9.34
N ALA A 83 -4.36 5.56 9.86
CA ALA A 83 -4.61 6.27 11.10
C ALA A 83 -5.84 5.67 11.80
N ASN A 84 -5.82 5.67 13.12
CA ASN A 84 -7.01 5.36 13.90
C ASN A 84 -7.75 6.67 14.20
N ILE A 85 -8.92 6.86 13.57
CA ILE A 85 -9.73 8.07 13.70
C ILE A 85 -11.11 7.64 14.21
N ASN A 86 -11.51 8.15 15.38
CA ASN A 86 -12.78 7.79 16.03
C ASN A 86 -12.97 6.27 16.17
N SER A 87 -11.94 5.57 16.67
CA SER A 87 -11.93 4.12 16.86
C SER A 87 -12.11 3.30 15.58
N THR A 88 -11.88 3.89 14.41
CA THR A 88 -11.95 3.21 13.12
C THR A 88 -10.60 3.31 12.41
N HIS A 89 -10.10 2.18 11.89
CA HIS A 89 -8.94 2.17 11.02
C HIS A 89 -9.27 2.85 9.69
N LYS A 90 -8.63 3.99 9.44
CA LYS A 90 -8.77 4.75 8.21
C LYS A 90 -7.48 4.73 7.40
N LEU A 91 -7.62 4.73 6.09
CA LEU A 91 -6.56 5.13 5.17
C LEU A 91 -6.77 6.58 4.80
N VAL A 92 -5.75 7.39 5.05
CA VAL A 92 -5.65 8.79 4.64
C VAL A 92 -4.84 8.85 3.35
N VAL A 93 -5.40 9.47 2.32
CA VAL A 93 -4.75 9.64 1.02
C VAL A 93 -4.72 11.11 0.64
N GLY A 94 -3.52 11.66 0.51
CA GLY A 94 -3.30 12.98 -0.08
C GLY A 94 -3.04 12.84 -1.57
N THR A 95 -3.63 13.72 -2.38
CA THR A 95 -3.43 13.73 -3.84
C THR A 95 -2.65 14.96 -4.29
N GLN A 96 -2.03 14.91 -5.47
CA GLN A 96 -1.38 16.08 -6.08
C GLN A 96 -2.37 17.22 -6.39
N GLY A 97 -3.68 16.94 -6.42
CA GLY A 97 -4.73 17.94 -6.59
C GLY A 97 -5.05 18.74 -5.32
N GLY A 98 -4.37 18.48 -4.21
CA GLY A 98 -4.61 19.15 -2.92
C GLY A 98 -5.78 18.58 -2.12
N PHE A 99 -6.30 17.41 -2.51
CA PHE A 99 -7.39 16.75 -1.79
C PHE A 99 -6.87 15.76 -0.76
N ILE A 100 -7.62 15.60 0.33
CA ILE A 100 -7.41 14.56 1.34
C ILE A 100 -8.66 13.67 1.36
N HIS A 101 -8.45 12.38 1.17
CA HIS A 101 -9.49 11.36 1.21
C HIS A 101 -9.31 10.45 2.41
N LEU A 102 -10.42 10.05 3.01
CA LEU A 102 -10.47 9.12 4.13
C LEU A 102 -11.26 7.89 3.70
N TYR A 103 -10.62 6.73 3.74
CA TYR A 103 -11.25 5.45 3.44
C TYR A 103 -11.38 4.63 4.70
N ASP A 104 -12.55 4.02 4.88
CA ASP A 104 -12.69 2.92 5.81
C ASP A 104 -11.89 1.73 5.31
N VAL A 105 -10.89 1.32 6.09
CA VAL A 105 -10.18 0.07 5.83
C VAL A 105 -10.74 -0.94 6.82
N ARG A 106 -11.72 -1.72 6.37
CA ARG A 106 -12.33 -2.78 7.18
C ARG A 106 -11.84 -4.12 6.67
N TYR A 107 -10.96 -4.74 7.43
CA TYR A 107 -10.54 -6.12 7.23
C TYR A 107 -9.94 -6.69 8.52
#